data_AF-A0A7K8W414-F1
#
_entry.id   AF-A0A7K8W414-F1
#
_cell.length_a   1.000
_cell.length_b   1.000
_cell.length_c   1.000
_cell.angle_alpha   90.00
_cell.angle_beta   90.00
_cell.angle_gamma   90.00
#
_symmetry.space_group_name_H-M   'P 1'
#
loop_
_entity.id
_entity.type
_entity.pdbx_description
1 polymer ?
#
loop_
_entity_poly.entity_id
_entity_poly.type
_entity_poly.pdbx_seq_one_letter_code
_entity_poly.pdbx_strand_id
1 'polypeptide(L)'
;ADGKMNKIKWVLTWPLIFLLYTTIPNCSKPRWEKWFMLTFILSTFWIALFSYFMVWMVTVIGYTLGIPDVIMGITFLAAGTSVPDCMASLIVARQGLGDMAVSNTVGSNVFDILVGLGIPWGLQTMAIDYGSTVRILGKSLIF
;
A
#
# COMPACT_ATOMS: atom_id res chain seq x y z
N ALA A 1 8.78 -1.59 -30.88
CA ALA A 1 9.98 -2.06 -30.15
C ALA A 1 9.60 -2.70 -28.80
N ASP A 2 8.38 -3.26 -28.72
CA ASP A 2 7.68 -3.48 -27.44
C ASP A 2 7.84 -4.92 -26.92
N GLY A 3 8.31 -5.84 -27.78
CA GLY A 3 8.47 -7.25 -27.43
C GLY A 3 9.59 -7.54 -26.42
N LYS A 4 10.71 -6.79 -26.45
CA LYS A 4 11.85 -7.01 -25.52
C LYS A 4 11.53 -6.52 -24.11
N MET A 5 10.95 -5.33 -23.97
CA MET A 5 10.55 -4.77 -22.69
C MET A 5 9.50 -5.65 -22.00
N ASN A 6 8.52 -6.16 -22.75
CA ASN A 6 7.51 -7.07 -22.21
C ASN A 6 8.09 -8.42 -21.78
N LYS A 7 9.08 -8.98 -22.52
CA LYS A 7 9.76 -10.20 -22.08
C LYS A 7 10.58 -10.01 -20.81
N ILE A 8 11.30 -8.90 -20.69
CA ILE A 8 12.10 -8.60 -19.49
C ILE A 8 11.19 -8.40 -18.27
N LYS A 9 10.12 -7.62 -18.42
CA LYS A 9 9.09 -7.47 -17.38
C LYS A 9 8.52 -8.83 -17.01
N TRP A 10 8.09 -9.64 -17.98
CA TRP A 10 7.52 -10.96 -17.73
C TRP A 10 8.46 -11.89 -16.96
N VAL A 11 9.74 -11.94 -17.31
CA VAL A 11 10.76 -12.76 -16.62
C VAL A 11 11.00 -12.27 -15.20
N LEU A 12 11.04 -10.95 -14.99
CA LEU A 12 11.26 -10.35 -13.66
C LEU A 12 10.06 -10.55 -12.74
N THR A 13 8.83 -10.42 -13.26
CA THR A 13 7.61 -10.65 -12.48
C THR A 13 7.30 -12.13 -12.28
N TRP A 14 7.87 -13.03 -13.08
CA TRP A 14 7.60 -14.48 -13.06
C TRP A 14 7.82 -15.15 -11.70
N PRO A 15 8.98 -15.02 -11.04
CA PRO A 15 9.21 -15.65 -9.73
C PRO A 15 8.29 -15.05 -8.65
N LEU A 16 7.98 -13.77 -8.75
CA LEU A 16 7.14 -13.04 -7.80
C LEU A 16 5.66 -13.47 -7.94
N ILE A 17 5.18 -13.61 -9.18
CA ILE A 17 3.84 -14.15 -9.49
C ILE A 17 3.76 -15.63 -9.12
N PHE A 18 4.80 -16.44 -9.37
CA PHE A 18 4.81 -17.84 -9.00
C PHE A 18 4.72 -18.02 -7.48
N LEU A 19 5.47 -17.21 -6.72
CA LEU A 19 5.44 -17.23 -5.26
C LEU A 19 4.06 -16.78 -4.75
N LEU A 20 3.49 -15.68 -5.28
CA LEU A 20 2.13 -15.25 -4.94
C LEU A 20 1.06 -16.28 -5.33
N TYR A 21 1.18 -16.92 -6.49
CA TYR A 21 0.27 -17.95 -6.98
C TYR A 21 0.32 -19.22 -6.14
N THR A 22 1.51 -19.57 -5.62
CA THR A 22 1.67 -20.73 -4.74
C THR A 22 1.10 -20.45 -3.35
N THR A 23 1.15 -19.20 -2.90
CA THR A 23 0.72 -18.82 -1.54
C THR A 23 -0.76 -18.40 -1.46
N ILE A 24 -1.36 -17.91 -2.56
CA ILE A 24 -2.77 -17.49 -2.62
C ILE A 24 -3.58 -18.57 -3.35
N PRO A 25 -4.36 -19.41 -2.63
CA PRO A 25 -5.20 -20.40 -3.28
C PRO A 25 -6.22 -19.72 -4.21
N ASN A 26 -6.36 -20.19 -5.43
CA ASN A 26 -7.19 -19.52 -6.43
C ASN A 26 -8.69 -19.82 -6.22
N CYS A 27 -9.42 -18.86 -5.63
CA CYS A 27 -10.87 -18.98 -5.36
C CYS A 27 -11.77 -18.98 -6.60
N SER A 28 -11.23 -18.84 -7.81
CA SER A 28 -12.02 -18.90 -9.05
C SER A 28 -12.48 -20.33 -9.40
N LYS A 29 -11.94 -21.36 -8.73
CA LYS A 29 -12.37 -22.75 -8.90
C LYS A 29 -13.54 -23.06 -7.94
N PRO A 30 -14.65 -23.67 -8.39
CA PRO A 30 -15.83 -23.98 -7.55
C PRO A 30 -15.55 -24.90 -6.35
N ARG A 31 -14.36 -25.50 -6.26
CA ARG A 31 -13.92 -26.35 -5.14
C ARG A 31 -13.33 -25.56 -3.96
N TRP A 32 -12.93 -24.31 -4.17
CA TRP A 32 -12.20 -23.46 -3.21
C TRP A 32 -12.98 -22.21 -2.76
N GLU A 33 -14.23 -22.06 -3.19
CA GLU A 33 -15.09 -20.90 -2.89
C GLU A 33 -15.26 -20.63 -1.38
N LYS A 34 -15.21 -21.69 -0.56
CA LYS A 34 -15.30 -21.61 0.92
C LYS A 34 -14.05 -21.01 1.59
N TRP A 35 -12.94 -20.86 0.86
CA TRP A 35 -11.65 -20.40 1.40
C TRP A 35 -11.40 -18.91 1.11
N PHE A 36 -12.45 -18.17 0.72
CA PHE A 36 -12.38 -16.74 0.41
C PHE A 36 -11.72 -15.90 1.53
N MET A 37 -12.09 -16.14 2.79
CA MET A 37 -11.47 -15.43 3.92
C MET A 37 -9.98 -15.69 4.03
N LEU A 38 -9.52 -16.92 3.78
CA LEU A 38 -8.11 -17.25 3.83
C LEU A 38 -7.34 -16.56 2.71
N THR A 39 -7.91 -16.51 1.49
CA THR A 39 -7.29 -15.75 0.40
C THR A 39 -7.19 -14.26 0.69
N PHE A 40 -8.21 -13.70 1.33
CA PHE A 40 -8.22 -12.28 1.71
C PHE A 40 -7.17 -11.97 2.79
N ILE A 41 -7.01 -12.85 3.78
CA ILE A 41 -5.98 -12.68 4.82
C ILE A 41 -4.57 -12.82 4.22
N LEU A 42 -4.36 -13.81 3.36
CA LEU A 42 -3.08 -14.02 2.66
C LEU A 42 -2.72 -12.85 1.75
N SER A 43 -3.68 -12.32 0.97
CA SER A 43 -3.43 -11.14 0.15
C SER A 43 -3.11 -9.90 0.98
N THR A 44 -3.83 -9.69 2.09
CA THR A 44 -3.57 -8.58 3.03
C THR A 44 -2.17 -8.69 3.64
N PHE A 45 -1.75 -9.90 4.03
CA PHE A 45 -0.40 -10.15 4.55
C PHE A 45 0.68 -9.81 3.50
N TRP A 46 0.49 -10.23 2.25
CA TRP A 46 1.44 -9.91 1.17
C TRP A 46 1.52 -8.42 0.87
N ILE A 47 0.39 -7.71 0.85
CA ILE A 47 0.36 -6.25 0.69
C ILE A 47 1.11 -5.58 1.84
N ALA A 48 0.92 -6.03 3.08
CA ALA A 48 1.65 -5.51 4.24
C ALA A 48 3.16 -5.74 4.13
N LEU A 49 3.58 -6.93 3.70
CA LEU A 49 4.99 -7.26 3.50
C LEU A 49 5.62 -6.38 2.40
N PHE A 50 4.95 -6.21 1.26
CA PHE A 50 5.44 -5.33 0.20
C PHE A 50 5.48 -3.86 0.62
N SER A 51 4.50 -3.41 1.39
CA SER A 51 4.50 -2.06 1.96
C SER A 51 5.71 -1.83 2.87
N TYR A 52 6.06 -2.81 3.72
CA TYR A 52 7.26 -2.73 4.54
C TYR A 52 8.55 -2.64 3.70
N PHE A 53 8.69 -3.50 2.68
CA PHE A 53 9.84 -3.43 1.77
C PHE A 53 9.91 -2.10 1.02
N MET A 54 8.77 -1.53 0.62
CA MET A 54 8.69 -0.25 -0.07
C MET A 54 9.18 0.89 0.82
N VAL A 55 8.72 0.96 2.09
CA VAL A 55 9.22 1.93 3.08
C VAL A 55 10.72 1.77 3.28
N TRP A 56 11.20 0.54 3.46
CA TRP A 56 12.62 0.26 3.67
C TRP A 56 13.49 0.68 2.47
N MET A 57 13.04 0.43 1.24
CA MET A 57 13.74 0.90 0.04
C MET A 57 13.79 2.43 -0.03
N VAL A 58 12.68 3.10 0.27
CA VAL A 58 12.59 4.56 0.24
C VAL A 58 13.54 5.20 1.24
N THR A 59 13.65 4.64 2.46
CA THR A 59 14.59 5.16 3.47
C THR A 59 16.05 4.90 3.09
N VAL A 60 16.38 3.73 2.55
CA VAL A 60 17.75 3.43 2.05
C VAL A 60 18.15 4.40 0.93
N ILE A 61 17.23 4.68 0.00
CA ILE A 61 17.46 5.66 -1.08
C ILE A 61 17.61 7.07 -0.51
N GLY A 62 16.75 7.47 0.45
CA GLY A 62 16.82 8.76 1.13
C GLY A 62 18.17 8.98 1.81
N TYR A 63 18.65 7.97 2.56
CA TYR A 63 19.95 7.99 3.20
C TYR A 63 21.11 8.12 2.20
N THR A 64 21.02 7.41 1.07
CA THR A 64 22.07 7.45 0.02
C THR A 64 22.11 8.80 -0.69
N LEU A 65 20.96 9.46 -0.86
CA LEU A 65 20.84 10.77 -1.51
C LEU A 65 21.04 11.94 -0.54
N GLY A 66 21.18 11.69 0.76
CA GLY A 66 21.29 12.72 1.80
C GLY A 66 20.02 13.55 1.99
N ILE A 67 18.86 13.04 1.57
CA ILE A 67 17.56 13.72 1.69
C ILE A 67 16.93 13.32 3.03
N PRO A 68 16.36 14.27 3.80
CA PRO A 68 15.64 13.96 5.03
C PRO A 68 14.54 12.92 4.82
N ASP A 69 14.47 11.93 5.71
CA ASP A 69 13.46 10.85 5.67
C ASP A 69 12.03 11.39 5.67
N VAL A 70 11.80 12.55 6.28
CA VAL A 70 10.49 13.21 6.32
C VAL A 70 10.04 13.61 4.92
N ILE A 71 10.91 14.23 4.12
CA ILE A 71 10.59 14.65 2.75
C ILE A 71 10.35 13.41 1.87
N MET A 72 11.17 12.38 2.05
CA MET A 72 11.01 11.09 1.36
C MET A 72 9.66 10.44 1.72
N GLY A 73 9.26 10.49 2.99
CA GLY A 73 7.97 9.98 3.47
C GLY A 73 6.78 10.76 2.90
N ILE A 74 6.75 12.08 3.06
CA ILE A 74 5.60 12.89 2.63
C ILE A 74 5.44 12.97 1.10
N THR A 75 6.50 12.68 0.33
CA THR A 75 6.49 12.79 -1.13
C THR A 75 6.54 11.42 -1.80
N PHE A 76 7.63 10.66 -1.63
CA PHE A 76 7.84 9.40 -2.34
C PHE A 76 6.97 8.28 -1.76
N LEU A 77 6.89 8.17 -0.44
CA LEU A 77 6.03 7.16 0.18
C LEU A 77 4.55 7.47 -0.08
N ALA A 78 4.13 8.72 0.08
CA ALA A 78 2.77 9.17 -0.22
C ALA A 78 2.38 8.93 -1.69
N ALA A 79 3.26 9.26 -2.64
CA ALA A 79 3.03 8.94 -4.05
C ALA A 79 3.00 7.42 -4.29
N GLY A 80 3.88 6.68 -3.61
CA GLY A 80 4.01 5.22 -3.73
C GLY A 80 2.78 4.45 -3.26
N THR A 81 2.09 4.92 -2.21
CA THR A 81 0.83 4.30 -1.75
C THR A 81 -0.33 4.62 -2.69
N SER A 82 -0.40 5.81 -3.29
CA SER A 82 -1.49 6.16 -4.22
C SER A 82 -1.46 5.42 -5.57
N VAL A 83 -0.29 4.93 -6.01
CA VAL A 83 -0.14 4.19 -7.29
C VAL A 83 -0.98 2.90 -7.32
N PRO A 84 -0.85 1.95 -6.36
CA PRO A 84 -1.67 0.74 -6.35
C PRO A 84 -3.16 1.03 -6.20
N ASP A 85 -3.56 2.01 -5.38
CA ASP A 85 -4.97 2.43 -5.27
C ASP A 85 -5.53 2.94 -6.61
N CYS A 86 -4.76 3.79 -7.30
CA CYS A 86 -5.12 4.27 -8.63
C CYS A 86 -5.24 3.11 -9.64
N MET A 87 -4.32 2.16 -9.60
CA MET A 87 -4.36 0.97 -10.46
C MET A 87 -5.60 0.10 -10.17
N ALA A 88 -5.94 -0.12 -8.91
CA ALA A 88 -7.14 -0.86 -8.53
C ALA A 88 -8.42 -0.18 -9.04
N SER A 89 -8.58 1.14 -8.80
CA SER A 89 -9.70 1.92 -9.33
C SER A 89 -9.76 1.89 -10.86
N LEU A 90 -8.61 1.98 -11.54
CA LEU A 90 -8.52 1.93 -12.99
C LEU A 90 -8.94 0.57 -13.56
N ILE A 91 -8.50 -0.54 -12.94
CA ILE A 91 -8.88 -1.90 -13.37
C ILE A 91 -10.40 -2.07 -13.29
N VAL A 92 -11.01 -1.64 -12.19
CA VAL A 92 -12.47 -1.74 -11.95
C VAL A 92 -13.24 -0.83 -12.91
N ALA A 93 -12.77 0.39 -13.15
CA ALA A 93 -13.37 1.30 -14.12
C ALA A 93 -13.33 0.72 -15.55
N ARG A 94 -12.23 0.06 -15.93
CA ARG A 94 -12.09 -0.61 -17.24
C ARG A 94 -13.04 -1.80 -17.41
N GLN A 95 -13.50 -2.41 -16.32
CA GLN A 95 -14.49 -3.49 -16.34
C GLN A 95 -15.94 -2.97 -16.43
N GLY A 96 -16.14 -1.65 -16.54
CA GLY A 96 -17.47 -1.04 -16.60
C GLY A 96 -18.13 -0.83 -15.24
N LEU A 97 -17.42 -1.09 -14.14
CA LEU A 97 -17.92 -0.97 -12.76
C LEU A 97 -17.58 0.40 -12.19
N GLY A 98 -18.09 1.47 -12.81
CA GLY A 98 -17.78 2.86 -12.43
C GLY A 98 -18.09 3.17 -10.96
N ASP A 99 -19.23 2.71 -10.45
CA ASP A 99 -19.64 2.92 -9.05
C ASP A 99 -18.64 2.32 -8.05
N MET A 100 -18.05 1.17 -8.40
CA MET A 100 -17.04 0.51 -7.57
C MET A 100 -15.68 1.22 -7.66
N ALA A 101 -15.35 1.82 -8.80
CA ALA A 101 -14.14 2.63 -8.93
C ALA A 101 -14.22 3.93 -8.11
N VAL A 102 -15.40 4.56 -8.09
CA VAL A 102 -15.66 5.75 -7.27
C VAL A 102 -15.62 5.40 -5.79
N SER A 103 -16.28 4.31 -5.38
CA SER A 103 -16.26 3.88 -3.98
C SER A 103 -14.87 3.51 -3.49
N ASN A 104 -14.03 2.89 -4.33
CA ASN A 104 -12.64 2.58 -3.99
C ASN A 104 -11.84 3.87 -3.75
N THR A 105 -11.94 4.84 -4.66
CA THR A 105 -11.17 6.10 -4.57
C THR A 105 -11.57 6.94 -3.34
N VAL A 106 -12.87 7.03 -3.06
CA VAL A 106 -13.36 7.75 -1.87
C VAL A 106 -13.04 6.96 -0.60
N GLY A 107 -13.24 5.64 -0.63
CA GLY A 107 -13.02 4.75 0.50
C GLY A 107 -11.58 4.72 0.98
N SER A 108 -10.61 4.56 0.07
CA SER A 108 -9.18 4.53 0.43
C SER A 108 -8.75 5.83 1.11
N ASN A 109 -9.11 7.00 0.57
CA ASN A 109 -8.73 8.29 1.17
C ASN A 109 -9.37 8.52 2.54
N VAL A 110 -10.64 8.15 2.70
CA VAL A 110 -11.34 8.24 3.99
C VAL A 110 -10.69 7.29 5.01
N PHE A 111 -10.34 6.07 4.59
CA PHE A 111 -9.65 5.10 5.43
C PHE A 111 -8.26 5.60 5.84
N ASP A 112 -7.47 6.17 4.94
CA ASP A 112 -6.16 6.72 5.25
C ASP A 112 -6.23 7.85 6.29
N ILE A 113 -7.24 8.71 6.21
CA ILE A 113 -7.42 9.79 7.19
C ILE A 113 -7.92 9.23 8.54
N LEU A 114 -8.98 8.43 8.54
CA LEU A 114 -9.58 7.96 9.80
C LEU A 114 -8.72 6.91 10.50
N VAL A 115 -8.18 5.96 9.74
CA VAL A 115 -7.43 4.81 10.26
C VAL A 115 -5.95 5.13 10.26
N GLY A 116 -5.40 5.60 9.14
CA GLY A 116 -3.97 5.89 8.99
C GLY A 116 -3.48 7.02 9.91
N LEU A 117 -4.24 8.11 10.07
CA LEU A 117 -3.91 9.19 11.01
C LEU A 117 -4.60 9.03 12.37
N GLY A 118 -5.88 8.65 12.38
CA GLY A 118 -6.67 8.62 13.61
C GLY A 118 -6.25 7.53 14.59
N ILE A 119 -5.88 6.33 14.14
CA ILE A 119 -5.48 5.24 15.05
C ILE A 119 -4.15 5.53 15.76
N PRO A 120 -3.04 5.91 15.07
CA PRO A 120 -1.78 6.21 15.74
C PRO A 120 -1.91 7.37 16.74
N TRP A 121 -2.67 8.41 16.38
CA TRP A 121 -2.87 9.57 17.25
C TRP A 121 -3.76 9.24 18.45
N GLY A 122 -4.83 8.46 18.24
CA GLY A 122 -5.67 7.93 19.31
C GLY A 122 -4.89 7.03 20.27
N LEU A 123 -4.08 6.11 19.74
CA LEU A 123 -3.19 5.25 20.54
C LEU A 123 -2.19 6.07 21.36
N GLN A 124 -1.56 7.09 20.76
CA GLN A 124 -0.63 7.96 21.48
C GLN A 124 -1.31 8.71 22.62
N THR A 125 -2.50 9.25 22.37
CA THR A 125 -3.27 10.04 23.35
C THR A 125 -3.84 9.17 24.48
N MET A 126 -4.25 7.92 24.17
CA MET A 126 -4.88 7.01 25.13
C MET A 126 -3.91 6.10 25.88
N ALA A 127 -2.79 5.70 25.29
CA ALA A 127 -1.91 4.66 25.84
C ALA A 127 -0.57 5.17 26.36
N ILE A 128 -0.07 6.32 25.86
CA ILE A 128 1.27 6.80 26.20
C ILE A 128 1.21 7.94 27.22
N ASP A 129 0.32 8.93 27.03
CA ASP A 129 0.39 10.16 27.82
C ASP A 129 -1.01 10.79 27.98
N TYR A 130 -1.76 10.30 28.98
CA TYR A 130 -3.15 10.67 29.26
C TYR A 130 -3.29 12.19 29.47
N GLY A 131 -3.98 12.87 28.55
CA GLY A 131 -4.25 14.31 28.65
C GLY A 131 -3.09 15.22 28.27
N SER A 132 -2.01 14.69 27.70
CA SER A 132 -0.93 15.50 27.14
C SER A 132 -1.34 16.14 25.81
N THR A 133 -0.85 17.36 25.56
CA THR A 133 -0.99 17.99 24.24
C THR A 133 0.10 17.43 23.34
N VAL A 134 -0.28 16.69 22.30
CA VAL A 134 0.66 16.25 21.26
C VAL A 134 1.18 17.50 20.56
N ARG A 135 2.36 17.96 20.97
CA ARG A 135 3.04 19.09 20.32
C ARG A 135 3.48 18.64 18.94
N ILE A 136 2.72 19.04 17.93
CA ILE A 136 3.10 18.92 16.52
C ILE A 136 4.32 19.83 16.31
N LEU A 137 5.51 19.31 16.57
CA LEU A 137 6.78 20.00 16.37
C LEU A 137 6.98 20.15 14.86
N GLY A 138 6.59 21.30 14.33
CA GLY A 138 6.78 21.66 12.92
C GLY A 138 8.25 21.67 12.47
N LYS A 139 9.22 21.50 13.38
CA LYS A 139 10.66 21.40 13.08
C LYS A 139 11.01 20.33 12.03
N SER A 140 10.18 19.29 11.86
CA SER A 140 10.38 18.26 10.83
C SER A 140 10.07 18.74 9.40
N LEU A 141 9.38 19.87 9.22
CA LEU A 141 9.00 20.46 7.93
C LEU A 141 9.88 21.66 7.51
N ILE A 142 10.82 22.09 8.36
CA ILE A 142 11.61 23.32 8.19
C ILE A 142 13.11 23.07 7.94
N PHE A 143 13.48 21.83 7.59
CA PHE A 143 14.82 21.50 7.09
C PHE A 143 14.73 20.93 5.69
#